data_AF-A0A1I2S5G4-F1
#
_entry.id   AF-A0A1I2S5G4-F1
#
_cell.length_a   1.000
_cell.length_b   1.000
_cell.length_c   1.000
_cell.angle_alpha   90.00
_cell.angle_beta   90.00
_cell.angle_gamma   90.00
#
_symmetry.space_group_name_H-M   'P 1'
#
loop_
_entity.id
_entity.type
_entity.pdbx_description
1 polymer ?
#
loop_
_entity_poly.entity_id
_entity_poly.type
_entity_poly.pdbx_seq_one_letter_code
_entity_poly.pdbx_strand_id
1 'polypeptide(L)'
;MNKMLYIWDIEEIIKTTLEQHRLDINYESNNSLSAPMSYNVSTNTIRFHYLEVNGYMSKVKVKESEENLVKIMLYHEIGYYLTFKKHKHDLRTLMYGGDEEIAELKSIIETNAWDYGRTLVPEELVEAYDQVRELDKMLIKGL
;
A
#
# COMPACT_ATOMS: atom_id res chain seq x y z
N MET A 1 -1.12 25.54 -2.71
CA MET A 1 0.15 25.09 -2.09
C MET A 1 -0.09 23.66 -1.64
N ASN A 2 0.63 22.70 -2.19
CA ASN A 2 0.68 21.35 -1.63
C ASN A 2 1.28 21.44 -0.23
N LYS A 3 0.57 20.97 0.79
CA LYS A 3 1.00 21.03 2.17
C LYS A 3 1.74 19.72 2.44
N MET A 4 3.06 19.77 2.47
CA MET A 4 3.88 18.62 2.84
C MET A 4 3.34 17.97 4.13
N LEU A 5 3.03 16.67 4.06
CA LEU A 5 2.57 15.93 5.22
C LEU A 5 3.75 15.65 6.14
N TYR A 6 3.56 15.89 7.43
CA TYR A 6 4.48 15.47 8.47
C TYR A 6 4.26 13.99 8.82
N ILE A 7 5.24 13.40 9.51
CA ILE A 7 5.16 12.02 10.01
C ILE A 7 3.86 11.80 10.80
N TRP A 8 3.53 12.73 11.70
CA TRP A 8 2.33 12.67 12.53
C TRP A 8 1.02 12.67 11.73
N ASP A 9 0.96 13.42 10.61
CA ASP A 9 -0.23 13.43 9.74
C ASP A 9 -0.44 12.03 9.11
N ILE A 10 0.65 11.40 8.66
CA ILE A 10 0.61 10.06 8.07
C ILE A 10 0.22 9.01 9.13
N GLU A 11 0.80 9.09 10.33
CA GLU A 11 0.44 8.20 11.46
C GLU A 11 -1.03 8.31 11.83
N GLU A 12 -1.59 9.53 11.86
CA GLU A 12 -3.00 9.75 12.14
C GLU A 12 -3.90 9.16 11.06
N ILE A 13 -3.55 9.33 9.78
CA ILE A 13 -4.28 8.71 8.66
C ILE A 13 -4.26 7.18 8.76
N ILE A 14 -3.09 6.59 9.04
CA ILE A 14 -2.96 5.14 9.20
C ILE A 14 -3.82 4.65 10.36
N LYS A 15 -3.63 5.25 11.54
CA LYS A 15 -4.36 4.88 12.74
C LYS A 15 -5.87 4.92 12.54
N THR A 16 -6.38 6.05 12.06
CA THR A 16 -7.83 6.27 11.89
C THR A 16 -8.43 5.31 10.87
N THR A 17 -7.74 5.05 9.76
CA THR A 17 -8.21 4.10 8.73
C THR A 17 -8.23 2.67 9.27
N LEU A 18 -7.20 2.23 10.00
CA LEU A 18 -7.15 0.90 10.60
C LEU A 18 -8.25 0.72 11.66
N GLU A 19 -8.48 1.74 12.51
CA GLU A 19 -9.56 1.75 13.50
C GLU A 19 -10.95 1.67 12.85
N GLN A 20 -11.19 2.44 11.78
CA GLN A 20 -12.45 2.42 11.02
C GLN A 20 -12.78 1.02 10.48
N HIS A 21 -11.78 0.30 9.97
CA HIS A 21 -11.95 -1.06 9.46
C HIS A 21 -11.75 -2.16 10.51
N ARG A 22 -11.48 -1.79 11.77
CA ARG A 22 -11.20 -2.72 12.89
C ARG A 22 -10.07 -3.70 12.56
N LEU A 23 -9.02 -3.19 11.93
CA LEU A 23 -7.85 -3.96 11.53
C LEU A 23 -6.77 -3.87 12.60
N ASP A 24 -6.43 -5.02 13.17
CA ASP A 24 -5.33 -5.16 14.12
C ASP A 24 -4.01 -5.31 13.34
N ILE A 25 -3.44 -4.17 12.92
CA ILE A 25 -2.19 -4.07 12.16
C ILE A 25 -1.31 -3.01 12.85
N ASN A 26 -0.05 -3.34 13.11
CA ASN A 26 0.91 -2.39 13.67
C ASN A 26 1.31 -1.35 12.61
N TYR A 27 1.77 -0.17 13.02
CA TYR A 27 2.38 0.78 12.09
C TYR A 27 3.57 1.50 12.69
N GLU A 28 4.56 1.81 11.84
CA GLU A 28 5.77 2.55 12.24
C GLU A 28 6.35 3.35 11.08
N SER A 29 7.02 4.47 11.38
CA SER A 29 7.86 5.15 10.40
C SER A 29 9.18 4.40 10.20
N ASN A 30 9.67 4.37 8.97
CA ASN A 30 10.92 3.73 8.60
C ASN A 30 11.65 4.54 7.50
N ASN A 31 12.67 5.29 7.91
CA ASN A 31 13.46 6.13 7.00
C ASN A 31 14.48 5.34 6.14
N SER A 32 14.48 4.02 6.20
CA SER A 32 15.32 3.15 5.35
C SER A 32 14.51 2.41 4.29
N LEU A 33 13.18 2.59 4.27
CA LEU A 33 12.31 2.00 3.26
C LEU A 33 12.49 2.73 1.91
N SER A 34 12.76 1.97 0.85
CA SER A 34 12.90 2.51 -0.51
C SER A 34 11.56 2.77 -1.23
N ALA A 35 10.46 2.46 -0.57
CA ALA A 35 9.09 2.66 -1.03
C ALA A 35 8.36 3.64 -0.09
N PRO A 36 7.30 4.33 -0.56
CA PRO A 36 6.51 5.21 0.30
C PRO A 36 5.86 4.46 1.47
N MET A 37 5.33 3.27 1.22
CA MET A 37 4.71 2.41 2.23
C MET A 37 4.98 0.95 1.90
N SER A 38 4.89 0.07 2.90
CA SER A 38 4.98 -1.38 2.72
C SER A 38 4.31 -2.12 3.87
N TYR A 39 3.68 -3.24 3.58
CA TYR A 39 3.19 -4.18 4.58
C TYR A 39 4.19 -5.33 4.81
N ASN A 40 4.56 -5.55 6.07
CA ASN A 40 5.35 -6.70 6.51
C ASN A 40 4.44 -7.76 7.12
N VAL A 41 4.28 -8.88 6.40
CA VAL A 41 3.44 -10.00 6.83
C VAL A 41 3.95 -10.71 8.09
N SER A 42 5.26 -10.79 8.29
CA SER A 42 5.86 -11.52 9.42
C SER A 42 5.65 -10.78 10.74
N THR A 43 5.70 -9.44 10.72
CA THR A 43 5.49 -8.60 11.91
C THR A 43 4.08 -8.01 11.98
N ASN A 44 3.26 -8.24 10.96
CA ASN A 44 1.95 -7.63 10.77
C ASN A 44 2.01 -6.10 10.94
N THR A 45 2.93 -5.46 10.20
CA THR A 45 3.25 -4.04 10.34
C THR A 45 3.20 -3.30 9.01
N ILE A 46 2.50 -2.18 8.96
CA ILE A 46 2.61 -1.20 7.88
C ILE A 46 3.75 -0.23 8.21
N ARG A 47 4.73 -0.14 7.33
CA ARG A 47 5.86 0.78 7.43
C ARG A 47 5.71 1.86 6.40
N PHE A 48 6.06 3.09 6.75
CA PHE A 48 6.07 4.21 5.80
C PHE A 48 7.33 5.04 5.90
N HIS A 49 7.75 5.62 4.77
CA HIS A 49 8.85 6.57 4.71
C HIS A 49 8.33 7.95 4.32
N TYR A 50 8.45 8.93 5.23
CA TYR A 50 7.81 10.24 5.03
C TYR A 50 8.26 10.98 3.75
N LEU A 51 9.57 10.98 3.43
CA LEU A 51 10.06 11.60 2.18
C LEU A 51 9.54 10.88 0.94
N GLU A 52 9.57 9.54 0.92
CA GLU A 52 9.07 8.77 -0.21
C GLU A 52 7.56 8.92 -0.38
N VAL A 53 6.78 9.01 0.70
CA VAL A 53 5.32 9.32 0.63
C VAL A 53 5.09 10.67 -0.04
N ASN A 54 5.74 11.73 0.46
CA ASN A 54 5.61 13.06 -0.15
C ASN A 54 6.16 13.11 -1.58
N GLY A 55 7.26 12.39 -1.85
CA GLY A 55 7.87 12.26 -3.17
C GLY A 55 6.95 11.53 -4.17
N TYR A 56 6.31 10.45 -3.75
CA TYR A 56 5.34 9.71 -4.55
C TYR A 56 4.14 10.59 -4.89
N MET A 57 3.55 11.27 -3.91
CA MET A 57 2.42 12.19 -4.14
C MET A 57 2.78 13.32 -5.11
N SER A 58 4.03 13.78 -5.13
CA SER A 58 4.47 14.79 -6.10
C SER A 58 4.54 14.27 -7.55
N LYS A 59 4.69 12.95 -7.74
CA LYS A 59 4.80 12.29 -9.04
C LYS A 59 3.44 11.82 -9.57
N VAL A 60 2.58 11.35 -8.67
CA VAL A 60 1.24 10.86 -9.01
C VAL A 60 0.28 12.05 -9.22
N LYS A 61 0.00 12.35 -10.49
CA LYS A 61 -0.85 13.48 -10.90
C LYS A 61 -2.34 13.14 -10.86
N VAL A 62 -2.83 12.65 -9.73
CA VAL A 62 -4.26 12.41 -9.48
C VAL A 62 -4.85 13.60 -8.74
N LYS A 63 -6.06 14.03 -9.11
CA LYS A 63 -6.71 15.23 -8.56
C LYS A 63 -7.39 14.93 -7.22
N GLU A 64 -6.60 14.58 -6.23
CA GLU A 64 -7.04 14.27 -4.87
C GLU A 64 -6.30 15.10 -3.81
N SER A 65 -6.83 15.10 -2.58
CA SER A 65 -6.12 15.66 -1.44
C SER A 65 -4.90 14.79 -1.08
N GLU A 66 -3.90 15.39 -0.44
CA GLU A 66 -2.72 14.64 0.05
C GLU A 66 -3.13 13.54 1.04
N GLU A 67 -4.12 13.82 1.89
CA GLU A 67 -4.70 12.83 2.81
C GLU A 67 -5.30 11.63 2.06
N ASN A 68 -6.08 11.90 1.00
CA ASN A 68 -6.71 10.85 0.20
C ASN A 68 -5.67 10.03 -0.58
N LEU A 69 -4.59 10.66 -1.06
CA LEU A 69 -3.49 9.94 -1.69
C LEU A 69 -2.78 8.99 -0.70
N VAL A 70 -2.57 9.42 0.55
CA VAL A 70 -2.03 8.52 1.59
C VAL A 70 -3.01 7.39 1.91
N LYS A 71 -4.32 7.68 2.00
CA LYS A 71 -5.34 6.64 2.19
C LYS A 71 -5.32 5.62 1.04
N ILE A 72 -5.16 6.07 -0.20
CA ILE A 72 -5.06 5.18 -1.37
C ILE A 72 -3.85 4.25 -1.25
N MET A 73 -2.66 4.77 -0.93
CA MET A 73 -1.47 3.94 -0.67
C MET A 73 -1.73 2.94 0.45
N LEU A 74 -2.35 3.40 1.54
CA LEU A 74 -2.67 2.58 2.69
C LEU A 74 -3.65 1.46 2.36
N TYR A 75 -4.69 1.71 1.56
CA TYR A 75 -5.62 0.67 1.14
C TYR A 75 -4.93 -0.40 0.29
N HIS A 76 -3.93 -0.05 -0.52
CA HIS A 76 -3.10 -1.03 -1.21
C HIS A 76 -2.32 -1.94 -0.23
N GLU A 77 -1.68 -1.34 0.80
CA GLU A 77 -0.97 -2.12 1.83
C GLU A 77 -1.89 -2.97 2.71
N ILE A 78 -3.09 -2.48 3.02
CA ILE A 78 -4.13 -3.30 3.67
C ILE A 78 -4.55 -4.45 2.74
N GLY A 79 -4.56 -4.22 1.43
CA GLY A 79 -4.76 -5.24 0.42
C GLY A 79 -3.75 -6.40 0.53
N TYR A 80 -2.47 -6.10 0.74
CA TYR A 80 -1.46 -7.12 1.03
C TYR A 80 -1.79 -7.92 2.30
N TYR A 81 -2.17 -7.23 3.38
CA TYR A 81 -2.64 -7.90 4.61
C TYR A 81 -3.79 -8.88 4.32
N LEU A 82 -4.82 -8.43 3.60
CA LEU A 82 -5.98 -9.25 3.26
C LEU A 82 -5.61 -10.43 2.35
N THR A 83 -4.67 -10.22 1.43
CA THR A 83 -4.13 -11.26 0.54
C THR A 83 -3.52 -12.39 1.35
N PHE A 84 -2.56 -12.08 2.23
CA PHE A 84 -1.91 -13.11 3.06
C PHE A 84 -2.86 -13.76 4.08
N LYS A 85 -3.89 -13.04 4.53
CA LYS A 85 -4.91 -13.62 5.42
C LYS A 85 -5.73 -14.70 4.72
N LYS A 86 -6.07 -14.49 3.45
CA LYS A 86 -6.84 -15.44 2.60
C LYS A 86 -5.96 -16.55 2.05
N HIS A 87 -4.73 -16.22 1.66
CA HIS A 87 -3.83 -17.10 0.92
C HIS A 87 -2.57 -17.41 1.72
N LYS A 88 -2.74 -17.97 2.93
CA LYS A 88 -1.61 -18.26 3.84
C LYS A 88 -0.54 -19.19 3.24
N HIS A 89 -0.90 -20.00 2.25
CA HIS A 89 0.03 -20.90 1.58
C HIS A 89 1.06 -20.17 0.71
N ASP A 90 0.77 -18.95 0.27
CA ASP A 90 1.68 -18.11 -0.52
C ASP A 90 3.02 -17.89 0.18
N LEU A 91 3.02 -17.79 1.52
CA LEU A 91 4.25 -17.64 2.31
C LEU A 91 5.22 -18.80 2.11
N ARG A 92 4.70 -20.02 1.94
CA ARG A 92 5.55 -21.19 1.72
C ARG A 92 6.23 -21.11 0.35
N THR A 93 5.49 -20.73 -0.69
CA THR A 93 6.04 -20.59 -2.04
C THR A 93 7.03 -19.42 -2.10
N LEU A 94 6.76 -18.30 -1.43
CA LEU A 94 7.71 -17.19 -1.34
C LEU A 94 9.04 -17.59 -0.66
N MET A 95 9.01 -18.54 0.28
CA MET A 95 10.20 -18.99 1.00
C MET A 95 10.99 -20.11 0.30
N TYR A 96 10.30 -20.98 -0.43
CA TYR A 96 10.87 -22.24 -0.91
C TYR A 96 10.69 -22.50 -2.42
N GLY A 97 9.94 -21.64 -3.12
CA GLY A 97 9.69 -21.75 -4.55
C GLY A 97 10.92 -21.43 -5.39
N GLY A 98 10.87 -21.80 -6.68
CA GLY A 98 11.87 -21.38 -7.66
C GLY A 98 11.68 -19.91 -8.06
N ASP A 99 12.68 -19.30 -8.69
CA ASP A 99 12.65 -17.88 -9.06
C ASP A 99 11.45 -17.51 -9.95
N GLU A 100 11.10 -18.36 -10.92
CA GLU A 100 9.95 -18.17 -11.80
C GLU A 100 8.61 -18.26 -11.03
N GLU A 101 8.47 -19.28 -10.18
CA GLU A 101 7.29 -19.46 -9.33
C GLU A 101 7.12 -18.28 -8.35
N ILE A 102 8.22 -17.79 -7.78
CA ILE A 102 8.22 -16.62 -6.90
C ILE A 102 7.82 -15.36 -7.68
N ALA A 103 8.32 -15.17 -8.90
CA ALA A 103 8.00 -14.02 -9.73
C ALA A 103 6.51 -14.00 -10.14
N GLU A 104 5.98 -15.15 -10.58
CA GLU A 104 4.55 -15.32 -10.88
C GLU A 104 3.69 -15.06 -9.65
N LEU A 105 4.06 -15.65 -8.51
CA LEU A 105 3.33 -15.46 -7.26
C LEU A 105 3.34 -14.00 -6.82
N LYS A 106 4.47 -13.29 -6.92
CA LYS A 106 4.53 -11.85 -6.60
C LYS A 106 3.56 -11.04 -7.46
N SER A 107 3.43 -11.34 -8.75
CA SER A 107 2.47 -10.68 -9.62
C SER A 107 1.01 -10.95 -9.23
N ILE A 108 0.72 -12.18 -8.80
CA ILE A 108 -0.60 -12.57 -8.28
C ILE A 108 -0.89 -11.85 -6.97
N ILE A 109 0.07 -11.81 -6.04
CA ILE A 109 -0.07 -11.12 -4.75
C ILE A 109 -0.30 -9.64 -4.98
N GLU A 110 0.46 -8.97 -5.84
CA GLU A 110 0.28 -7.56 -6.18
C GLU A 110 -1.13 -7.30 -6.75
N THR A 111 -1.59 -8.16 -7.67
CA THR A 111 -2.94 -8.04 -8.22
C THR A 111 -4.01 -8.18 -7.13
N ASN A 112 -3.87 -9.19 -6.27
CA ASN A 112 -4.77 -9.42 -5.14
C ASN A 112 -4.71 -8.28 -4.11
N ALA A 113 -3.56 -7.66 -3.90
CA ALA A 113 -3.41 -6.53 -2.99
C ALA A 113 -4.25 -5.34 -3.47
N TRP A 114 -4.14 -4.97 -4.74
CA TRP A 114 -5.03 -3.95 -5.32
C TRP A 114 -6.51 -4.35 -5.25
N ASP A 115 -6.86 -5.58 -5.62
CA ASP A 115 -8.25 -6.00 -5.71
C ASP A 115 -8.91 -6.09 -4.32
N TYR A 116 -8.21 -6.63 -3.31
CA TYR A 116 -8.71 -6.71 -1.94
C TYR A 116 -8.64 -5.36 -1.22
N GLY A 117 -7.60 -4.56 -1.45
CA GLY A 117 -7.51 -3.20 -0.94
C GLY A 117 -8.71 -2.36 -1.38
N ARG A 118 -9.05 -2.42 -2.68
CA ARG A 118 -10.21 -1.76 -3.28
C ARG A 118 -11.53 -2.06 -2.56
N THR A 119 -11.69 -3.24 -1.96
CA THR A 119 -12.94 -3.61 -1.25
C THR A 119 -13.21 -2.78 0.01
N LEU A 120 -12.19 -2.09 0.52
CA LEU A 120 -12.30 -1.23 1.70
C LEU A 120 -12.31 0.26 1.36
N VAL A 121 -12.06 0.61 0.10
CA VAL A 121 -12.00 2.00 -0.35
C VAL A 121 -13.41 2.63 -0.32
N PRO A 122 -13.59 3.80 0.31
CA PRO A 122 -14.84 4.57 0.27
C PRO A 122 -15.25 4.89 -1.18
N GLU A 123 -16.55 4.89 -1.46
CA GLU A 123 -17.09 5.05 -2.82
C GLU A 123 -16.53 6.28 -3.55
N GLU A 124 -16.37 7.39 -2.83
CA GLU A 124 -15.83 8.65 -3.34
C GLU A 124 -14.35 8.59 -3.76
N LEU A 125 -13.58 7.61 -3.28
CA LEU A 125 -12.15 7.44 -3.60
C LEU A 125 -11.88 6.34 -4.61
N VAL A 126 -12.89 5.56 -5.01
CA VAL A 126 -12.70 4.39 -5.88
C VAL A 126 -12.07 4.77 -7.22
N GLU A 127 -12.53 5.86 -7.84
CA GLU A 127 -11.97 6.30 -9.13
C GLU A 127 -10.50 6.69 -8.99
N ALA A 128 -10.15 7.46 -7.96
CA ALA A 128 -8.77 7.86 -7.70
C ALA A 128 -7.89 6.66 -7.38
N TYR A 129 -8.39 5.69 -6.60
CA TYR A 129 -7.68 4.45 -6.29
C TYR A 129 -7.35 3.65 -7.56
N ASP A 130 -8.32 3.49 -8.45
CA ASP A 130 -8.13 2.79 -9.73
C ASP A 130 -7.15 3.55 -10.65
N GLN A 131 -7.17 4.89 -10.64
CA GLN A 131 -6.20 5.71 -11.38
C GLN A 131 -4.77 5.54 -10.85
N VAL A 132 -4.59 5.54 -9.52
CA VAL A 132 -3.27 5.34 -8.90
C VAL A 132 -2.73 3.95 -9.23
N ARG A 133 -3.55 2.90 -9.17
CA ARG A 133 -3.16 1.54 -9.59
C ARG A 133 -2.58 1.50 -11.01
N GLU A 134 -3.23 2.18 -11.96
CA GLU A 134 -2.76 2.20 -13.35
C GLU A 134 -1.46 2.98 -13.51
N LEU A 135 -1.30 4.09 -12.79
CA LEU A 135 -0.03 4.85 -12.77
C LEU A 135 1.11 4.04 -12.15
N ASP A 136 0.83 3.29 -11.08
CA ASP A 136 1.83 2.45 -10.40
C ASP A 136 2.36 1.34 -11.32
N LYS A 137 1.46 0.66 -12.04
CA LYS A 137 1.82 -0.30 -13.09
C LYS A 137 2.73 0.31 -14.17
N MET A 138 2.53 1.58 -14.52
CA MET A 138 3.37 2.27 -15.51
C MET A 138 4.74 2.64 -14.94
N LEU A 139 4.82 3.04 -13.67
CA LEU A 139 6.08 3.35 -12.99
C LEU A 139 6.96 2.10 -12.87
N ILE A 140 6.38 0.93 -12.59
CA ILE A 140 7.10 -0.34 -12.55
C ILE A 140 7.60 -0.76 -13.94
N LYS A 141 6.87 -0.44 -15.02
CA LYS A 141 7.26 -0.75 -16.41
C LYS A 141 8.29 0.22 -17.01
N GLY A 142 8.55 1.35 -16.36
CA GLY A 142 9.51 2.37 -16.79
C GLY A 142 10.92 2.23 -16.20
N LEU A 143 11.15 1.20 -15.39
CA LEU A 143 12.43 0.77 -14.82
C LEU A 143 12.96 -0.46 -15.56
#